data_AF-A0A8G2BK48-F1
#
_entry.id   AF-A0A8G2BK48-F1
#
_cell.length_a   1.000
_cell.length_b   1.000
_cell.length_c   1.000
_cell.angle_alpha   90.00
_cell.angle_beta   90.00
_cell.angle_gamma   90.00
#
_symmetry.space_group_name_H-M   'P 1'
#
loop_
_entity.id
_entity.type
_entity.pdbx_description
1 polymer ?
#
loop_
_entity_poly.entity_id
_entity_poly.type
_entity_poly.pdbx_seq_one_letter_code
_entity_poly.pdbx_strand_id
1 'polypeptide(L)'
;MRSPRAAVVGAVIAGALILASLAVLEAARTRVETRDLTVSATPVTAYARSGAEGPVVVIAHGFAGSRQMMQGYALPLARAGYRVFSFDFLGHGRHPLPMSGDVTAVAGTTRLLIAQTEAVIDAVSDGQAPVALLGHSMATDVLARVAAERSDIGPVVLLSAYSQAITPDTPRTLLLLAGEWEQGLRAAALDYARQVMPEAVEGQTVTADEVTRRAEVAPFAEHVSILHNRAARQAALRWIDQAYGRHAETTIWPTGWAILGLFAGLVLIFGSIAPLVRGIEATSGRLTGRQVAAASLLPTLVAPLVAVPLNPQLLPVLVADYLALHLAVFGLVQLALIRWWRVSVGRISMPAFVLLLGWCCLFGVALDRYVANFWPTPGRFWIIAAMALGAVPFMVADSMLTLRAGLLQRLALRGAFLLSLGLAVALDFQGLFFLLMIAPVVLLFYLVFGTVGRVAGLRAGPLASGLALGLVLAWALGVSFPLFAP
;
A
#
# COMPACT_ATOMS: atom_id res chain seq x y z
N MET A 1 25.20 -9.83 -24.70
CA MET A 1 25.75 -10.06 -23.34
C MET A 1 26.41 -8.77 -22.88
N ARG A 2 26.14 -8.26 -21.67
CA ARG A 2 26.87 -7.11 -21.13
C ARG A 2 28.33 -7.53 -20.89
N SER A 3 29.29 -6.61 -21.10
CA SER A 3 30.69 -6.90 -20.75
C SER A 3 30.81 -7.18 -19.24
N PRO A 4 31.77 -8.00 -18.80
CA PRO A 4 31.98 -8.28 -17.37
C PRO A 4 32.15 -7.00 -16.53
N ARG A 5 32.85 -6.01 -17.10
CA ARG A 5 33.01 -4.67 -16.50
C ARG A 5 31.67 -3.95 -16.31
N ALA A 6 30.78 -3.98 -17.30
CA ALA A 6 29.46 -3.35 -17.18
C ALA A 6 28.55 -4.04 -16.15
N ALA A 7 28.69 -5.35 -15.95
CA ALA A 7 27.97 -6.09 -14.90
C ALA A 7 28.46 -5.70 -13.49
N VAL A 8 29.78 -5.61 -13.31
CA VAL A 8 30.39 -5.19 -12.04
C VAL A 8 30.00 -3.75 -11.70
N VAL A 9 30.10 -2.82 -12.65
CA VAL A 9 29.69 -1.41 -12.44
C VAL A 9 28.22 -1.32 -12.05
N GLY A 10 27.34 -2.07 -12.73
CA GLY A 10 25.92 -2.11 -12.38
C GLY A 10 25.65 -2.63 -10.96
N ALA A 11 26.38 -3.65 -10.52
CA ALA A 11 26.28 -4.18 -9.16
C ALA A 11 26.73 -3.15 -8.10
N VAL A 12 27.84 -2.45 -8.36
CA VAL A 12 28.37 -1.41 -7.47
C VAL A 12 27.37 -0.25 -7.34
N ILE A 13 26.80 0.22 -8.45
CA ILE A 13 25.79 1.29 -8.43
C ILE A 13 24.56 0.85 -7.65
N ALA A 14 24.05 -0.37 -7.89
CA ALA A 14 22.88 -0.89 -7.18
C ALA A 14 23.16 -1.03 -5.67
N GLY A 15 24.34 -1.53 -5.29
CA GLY A 15 24.78 -1.64 -3.90
C GLY A 15 24.89 -0.27 -3.21
N ALA A 16 25.51 0.71 -3.87
CA ALA A 16 25.62 2.08 -3.35
C ALA A 16 24.23 2.72 -3.16
N LEU A 17 23.31 2.51 -4.10
CA LEU A 17 21.94 3.00 -4.02
C LEU A 17 21.18 2.37 -2.84
N ILE A 18 21.33 1.06 -2.61
CA ILE A 18 20.75 0.36 -1.45
C ILE A 18 21.32 0.95 -0.16
N LEU A 19 22.65 1.06 -0.03
CA LEU A 19 23.29 1.55 1.19
C LEU A 19 22.92 2.99 1.51
N ALA A 20 22.93 3.88 0.53
CA ALA A 20 22.51 5.28 0.70
C ALA A 20 21.04 5.39 1.11
N SER A 21 20.18 4.57 0.50
CA SER A 21 18.75 4.52 0.83
C SER A 21 18.53 4.04 2.27
N LEU A 22 19.19 2.95 2.67
CA LEU A 22 19.12 2.43 4.03
C LEU A 22 19.65 3.44 5.05
N ALA A 23 20.73 4.17 4.74
CA ALA A 23 21.25 5.21 5.60
C ALA A 23 20.20 6.29 5.90
N VAL A 24 19.46 6.76 4.89
CA VAL A 24 18.37 7.74 5.07
C VAL A 24 17.21 7.15 5.88
N LEU A 25 16.79 5.92 5.56
CA LEU A 25 15.63 5.27 6.20
C LEU A 25 15.91 4.94 7.68
N GLU A 26 17.12 4.48 8.00
CA GLU A 26 17.51 4.22 9.38
C GLU A 26 17.84 5.51 10.13
N ALA A 27 18.42 6.53 9.48
CA ALA A 27 18.58 7.87 10.07
C ALA A 27 17.25 8.47 10.53
N ALA A 28 16.16 8.25 9.78
CA ALA A 28 14.82 8.67 10.17
C ALA A 28 14.34 8.00 11.47
N ARG A 29 14.80 6.78 11.76
CA ARG A 29 14.45 5.98 12.95
C ARG A 29 15.40 6.17 14.13
N THR A 30 16.56 6.79 13.93
CA THR A 30 17.52 7.01 15.01
C THR A 30 16.89 7.74 16.20
N ARG A 31 17.26 7.31 17.41
CA ARG A 31 16.78 7.85 18.70
C ARG A 31 15.28 7.67 18.96
N VAL A 32 14.58 6.84 18.18
CA VAL A 32 13.18 6.47 18.44
C VAL A 32 13.12 5.01 18.85
N GLU A 33 12.60 4.76 20.05
CA GLU A 33 12.19 3.43 20.47
C GLU A 33 10.83 3.11 19.88
N THR A 34 10.71 1.89 19.32
CA THR A 34 9.45 1.37 18.79
C THR A 34 9.04 0.18 19.64
N ARG A 35 7.82 0.20 20.18
CA ARG A 35 7.27 -0.90 20.99
C ARG A 35 5.93 -1.31 20.42
N ASP A 36 5.77 -2.61 20.17
CA ASP A 36 4.49 -3.18 19.77
C ASP A 36 3.68 -3.51 21.03
N LEU A 37 2.43 -3.09 21.04
CA LEU A 37 1.46 -3.37 22.09
C LEU A 37 0.09 -3.70 21.48
N THR A 38 -0.84 -4.16 22.30
CA THR A 38 -2.18 -4.51 21.87
C THR A 38 -3.20 -3.89 22.80
N VAL A 39 -4.16 -3.17 22.23
CA VAL A 39 -5.31 -2.61 22.95
C VAL A 39 -6.53 -3.46 22.59
N SER A 40 -6.98 -4.30 23.52
CA SER A 40 -7.95 -5.37 23.24
C SER A 40 -7.44 -6.31 22.13
N ALA A 41 -7.98 -6.20 20.90
CA ALA A 41 -7.50 -6.94 19.72
C ALA A 41 -6.73 -6.06 18.72
N THR A 42 -6.64 -4.75 18.98
CA THR A 42 -6.06 -3.75 18.09
C THR A 42 -4.54 -3.74 18.21
N PRO A 43 -3.78 -4.05 17.14
CA PRO A 43 -2.33 -3.89 17.12
C PRO A 43 -1.97 -2.40 17.13
N VAL A 44 -1.12 -1.99 18.08
CA VAL A 44 -0.65 -0.62 18.23
C VAL A 44 0.88 -0.60 18.26
N THR A 45 1.46 0.41 17.63
CA THR A 45 2.89 0.73 17.73
C THR A 45 3.06 2.02 18.51
N ALA A 46 3.82 1.98 19.60
CA ALA A 46 4.31 3.18 20.26
C ALA A 46 5.65 3.59 19.65
N TYR A 47 5.80 4.88 19.32
CA TYR A 47 7.03 5.53 18.90
C TYR A 47 7.34 6.66 19.88
N ALA A 48 8.47 6.59 20.55
CA ALA A 48 8.89 7.63 21.49
C ALA A 48 10.42 7.68 21.60
N ARG A 49 10.97 8.83 21.97
CA ARG A 49 12.34 8.85 22.51
C ARG A 49 12.37 8.17 23.88
N SER A 50 13.52 7.61 24.26
CA SER A 50 13.73 7.16 25.64
C SER A 50 13.45 8.32 26.60
N GLY A 51 12.58 8.08 27.59
CA GLY A 51 12.19 9.09 28.59
C GLY A 51 11.33 10.24 28.05
N ALA A 52 10.66 10.08 26.90
CA ALA A 52 9.77 11.11 26.39
C ALA A 52 8.52 11.26 27.27
N GLU A 53 8.31 12.48 27.78
CA GLU A 53 7.13 12.89 28.57
C GLU A 53 6.23 13.86 27.79
N GLY A 54 6.46 14.03 26.49
CA GLY A 54 5.64 14.92 25.67
C GLY A 54 4.18 14.44 25.52
N PRO A 55 3.30 15.33 25.03
CA PRO A 55 1.90 14.99 24.77
C PRO A 55 1.73 13.75 23.88
N VAL A 56 0.58 13.12 24.02
CA VAL A 56 0.20 11.94 23.25
C VAL A 56 -0.26 12.35 21.86
N VAL A 57 0.18 11.63 20.83
CA VAL A 57 -0.34 11.76 19.46
C VAL A 57 -0.83 10.40 18.98
N VAL A 58 -2.10 10.28 18.61
CA VAL A 58 -2.67 9.08 18.01
C VAL A 58 -2.76 9.24 16.49
N ILE A 59 -2.24 8.25 15.76
CA ILE A 59 -2.14 8.29 14.30
C ILE A 59 -2.86 7.12 13.64
N ALA A 60 -3.83 7.44 12.77
CA ALA A 60 -4.67 6.49 12.08
C ALA A 60 -4.46 6.50 10.55
N HIS A 61 -4.50 5.32 9.92
CA HIS A 61 -4.27 5.16 8.48
C HIS A 61 -5.59 5.06 7.68
N GLY A 62 -5.56 5.32 6.38
CA GLY A 62 -6.73 5.21 5.50
C GLY A 62 -7.14 3.76 5.14
N PHE A 63 -8.14 3.64 4.26
CA PHE A 63 -8.60 2.35 3.75
C PHE A 63 -7.50 1.60 2.98
N ALA A 64 -7.46 0.27 3.09
CA ALA A 64 -6.34 -0.57 2.63
C ALA A 64 -4.96 -0.15 3.18
N GLY A 65 -4.95 0.58 4.31
CA GLY A 65 -3.75 1.08 4.97
C GLY A 65 -3.19 0.17 6.08
N SER A 66 -2.13 0.66 6.72
CA SER A 66 -1.52 0.05 7.91
C SER A 66 -0.70 1.08 8.70
N ARG A 67 -0.37 0.78 9.96
CA ARG A 67 0.51 1.56 10.83
C ARG A 67 1.87 1.88 10.18
N GLN A 68 2.39 1.01 9.30
CA GLN A 68 3.66 1.24 8.59
C GLN A 68 3.58 2.40 7.60
N MET A 69 2.43 2.63 6.96
CA MET A 69 2.23 3.75 6.03
C MET A 69 2.32 5.11 6.73
N MET A 70 1.98 5.14 8.02
CA MET A 70 1.95 6.36 8.82
C MET A 70 3.30 6.69 9.51
N GLN A 71 4.32 5.82 9.39
CA GLN A 71 5.63 6.03 10.00
C GLN A 71 6.30 7.34 9.56
N GLY A 72 5.97 7.80 8.36
CA GLY A 72 6.42 9.09 7.84
C GLY A 72 6.10 10.29 8.73
N TYR A 73 4.97 10.25 9.43
CA TYR A 73 4.54 11.25 10.41
C TYR A 73 4.92 10.83 11.83
N ALA A 74 4.83 9.54 12.15
CA ALA A 74 5.12 9.07 13.52
C ALA A 74 6.58 9.32 13.95
N LEU A 75 7.54 9.02 13.07
CA LEU A 75 8.97 9.16 13.39
C LEU A 75 9.40 10.62 13.70
N PRO A 76 9.08 11.63 12.88
CA PRO A 76 9.46 13.00 13.23
C PRO A 76 8.76 13.52 14.49
N LEU A 77 7.49 13.16 14.73
CA LEU A 77 6.79 13.51 15.97
C LEU A 77 7.45 12.85 17.19
N ALA A 78 7.77 11.56 17.12
CA ALA A 78 8.48 10.88 18.20
C ALA A 78 9.85 11.52 18.49
N ARG A 79 10.59 11.93 17.44
CA ARG A 79 11.88 12.64 17.57
C ARG A 79 11.74 14.03 18.19
N ALA A 80 10.63 14.72 17.94
CA ALA A 80 10.25 15.97 18.59
C ALA A 80 9.87 15.81 20.07
N GLY A 81 9.85 14.57 20.58
CA GLY A 81 9.62 14.26 21.99
C GLY A 81 8.17 13.93 22.32
N TYR A 82 7.29 13.78 21.33
CA TYR A 82 5.94 13.27 21.52
C TYR A 82 5.94 11.76 21.79
N ARG A 83 4.90 11.27 22.48
CA ARG A 83 4.59 9.84 22.58
C ARG A 83 3.55 9.52 21.52
N VAL A 84 3.96 8.83 20.47
CA VAL A 84 3.13 8.62 19.28
C VAL A 84 2.63 7.19 19.22
N PHE A 85 1.33 7.01 19.00
CA PHE A 85 0.70 5.70 18.91
C PHE A 85 0.01 5.56 17.55
N SER A 86 0.44 4.59 16.75
CA SER A 86 -0.21 4.28 15.47
C SER A 86 -0.71 2.84 15.46
N PHE A 87 -1.94 2.65 15.00
CA PHE A 87 -2.65 1.38 15.11
C PHE A 87 -3.23 0.92 13.77
N ASP A 88 -3.52 -0.38 13.68
CA ASP A 88 -4.20 -0.95 12.53
C ASP A 88 -5.71 -1.01 12.77
N PHE A 89 -6.50 -0.37 11.90
CA PHE A 89 -7.96 -0.43 11.96
C PHE A 89 -8.48 -1.86 11.76
N LEU A 90 -9.70 -2.14 12.23
CA LEU A 90 -10.43 -3.38 11.93
C LEU A 90 -10.33 -3.74 10.44
N GLY A 91 -10.04 -5.00 10.15
CA GLY A 91 -9.85 -5.53 8.80
C GLY A 91 -8.52 -5.15 8.12
N HIS A 92 -7.75 -4.21 8.65
CA HIS A 92 -6.58 -3.66 7.98
C HIS A 92 -5.26 -4.11 8.62
N GLY A 93 -4.16 -3.88 7.90
CA GLY A 93 -2.81 -4.22 8.36
C GLY A 93 -2.73 -5.62 8.98
N ARG A 94 -2.31 -5.66 10.24
CA ARG A 94 -2.17 -6.87 11.04
C ARG A 94 -3.34 -7.12 11.99
N HIS A 95 -4.43 -6.36 11.90
CA HIS A 95 -5.61 -6.59 12.71
C HIS A 95 -6.19 -7.99 12.41
N PRO A 96 -6.41 -8.85 13.43
CA PRO A 96 -6.83 -10.24 13.20
C PRO A 96 -8.32 -10.35 12.86
N LEU A 97 -9.13 -9.38 13.30
CA LEU A 97 -10.58 -9.37 13.06
C LEU A 97 -10.92 -8.60 11.78
N PRO A 98 -11.91 -9.07 11.01
CA PRO A 98 -12.45 -8.34 9.86
C PRO A 98 -13.15 -7.06 10.30
N MET A 99 -13.25 -6.09 9.39
CA MET A 99 -14.26 -5.04 9.54
C MET A 99 -15.63 -5.59 9.15
N SER A 100 -16.70 -4.94 9.60
CA SER A 100 -18.07 -5.41 9.35
C SER A 100 -19.07 -4.27 9.24
N GLY A 101 -20.23 -4.55 8.65
CA GLY A 101 -21.26 -3.57 8.37
C GLY A 101 -20.98 -2.79 7.09
N ASP A 102 -21.93 -1.94 6.69
CA ASP A 102 -21.81 -1.17 5.46
C ASP A 102 -20.64 -0.16 5.55
N VAL A 103 -19.67 -0.29 4.64
CA VAL A 103 -18.50 0.61 4.52
C VAL A 103 -18.86 1.99 3.99
N THR A 104 -20.04 2.13 3.39
CA THR A 104 -20.56 3.37 2.83
C THR A 104 -21.51 4.12 3.77
N ALA A 105 -21.93 3.50 4.87
CA ALA A 105 -22.89 4.08 5.82
C ALA A 105 -22.27 4.43 7.18
N VAL A 106 -22.66 5.60 7.71
CA VAL A 106 -22.22 6.13 9.01
C VAL A 106 -22.59 5.20 10.18
N ALA A 107 -23.75 4.53 10.11
CA ALA A 107 -24.20 3.58 11.14
C ALA A 107 -23.52 2.20 11.06
N GLY A 108 -22.73 1.94 10.01
CA GLY A 108 -22.05 0.68 9.73
C GLY A 108 -20.61 0.68 10.24
N THR A 109 -19.65 0.49 9.32
CA THR A 109 -18.23 0.33 9.65
C THR A 109 -17.67 1.51 10.43
N THR A 110 -18.08 2.75 10.09
CA THR A 110 -17.55 3.98 10.72
C THR A 110 -17.69 3.99 12.24
N ARG A 111 -18.84 3.55 12.79
CA ARG A 111 -19.05 3.50 14.24
C ARG A 111 -18.11 2.53 14.95
N LEU A 112 -17.80 1.38 14.33
CA LEU A 112 -16.83 0.44 14.88
C LEU A 112 -15.42 1.02 14.90
N LEU A 113 -15.06 1.79 13.86
CA LEU A 113 -13.76 2.46 13.78
C LEU A 113 -13.64 3.62 14.77
N ILE A 114 -14.74 4.35 15.05
CA ILE A 114 -14.81 5.37 16.11
C ILE A 114 -14.54 4.71 17.46
N ALA A 115 -15.33 3.69 17.83
CA ALA A 115 -15.18 2.98 19.11
C ALA A 115 -13.77 2.37 19.27
N GLN A 116 -13.20 1.83 18.19
CA GLN A 116 -11.82 1.34 18.19
C GLN A 116 -10.82 2.46 18.48
N THR A 117 -11.00 3.64 17.87
CA THR A 117 -10.12 4.79 18.06
C THR A 117 -10.21 5.33 19.48
N GLU A 118 -11.43 5.43 20.04
CA GLU A 118 -11.66 5.83 21.43
C GLU A 118 -10.97 4.89 22.41
N ALA A 119 -11.10 3.57 22.22
CA ALA A 119 -10.43 2.58 23.05
C ALA A 119 -8.90 2.71 23.00
N VAL A 120 -8.33 3.04 21.84
CA VAL A 120 -6.88 3.31 21.70
C VAL A 120 -6.50 4.59 22.46
N ILE A 121 -7.29 5.65 22.34
CA ILE A 121 -7.05 6.92 23.06
C ILE A 121 -7.11 6.70 24.57
N ASP A 122 -8.14 6.00 25.07
CA ASP A 122 -8.30 5.72 26.50
C ASP A 122 -7.14 4.89 27.07
N ALA A 123 -6.58 3.99 26.26
CA ALA A 123 -5.45 3.16 26.66
C ALA A 123 -4.10 3.91 26.71
N VAL A 124 -3.98 5.04 26.00
CA VAL A 124 -2.67 5.73 25.82
C VAL A 124 -2.64 7.15 26.38
N SER A 125 -3.79 7.77 26.61
CA SER A 125 -3.92 9.07 27.27
C SER A 125 -3.47 8.99 28.73
N ASP A 126 -2.82 10.04 29.21
CA ASP A 126 -2.45 10.21 30.62
C ASP A 126 -3.18 11.37 31.30
N GLY A 127 -4.14 11.99 30.59
CA GLY A 127 -4.93 13.12 31.06
C GLY A 127 -4.14 14.42 31.32
N GLN A 128 -2.83 14.47 31.04
CA GLN A 128 -2.00 15.65 31.32
C GLN A 128 -2.18 16.75 30.29
N ALA A 129 -2.48 16.38 29.05
CA ALA A 129 -2.78 17.29 27.95
C ALA A 129 -3.81 16.64 27.01
N PRO A 130 -4.60 17.44 26.27
CA PRO A 130 -5.46 16.91 25.22
C PRO A 130 -4.66 16.08 24.21
N VAL A 131 -5.22 14.99 23.72
CA VAL A 131 -4.55 14.06 22.78
C VAL A 131 -4.63 14.62 21.37
N ALA A 132 -3.48 14.73 20.69
CA ALA A 132 -3.45 15.11 19.29
C ALA A 132 -3.85 13.94 18.40
N LEU A 133 -4.64 14.22 17.36
CA LEU A 133 -5.05 13.22 16.37
C LEU A 133 -4.48 13.54 14.99
N LEU A 134 -3.97 12.52 14.29
CA LEU A 134 -3.53 12.63 12.91
C LEU A 134 -4.06 11.48 12.07
N GLY A 135 -4.73 11.78 10.96
CA GLY A 135 -5.36 10.74 10.13
C GLY A 135 -5.22 10.99 8.63
N HIS A 136 -5.29 9.91 7.85
CA HIS A 136 -5.28 9.96 6.39
C HIS A 136 -6.55 9.36 5.78
N SER A 137 -7.09 10.03 4.74
CA SER A 137 -8.19 9.53 3.91
C SER A 137 -9.41 9.10 4.75
N MET A 138 -9.84 7.83 4.69
CA MET A 138 -10.92 7.25 5.51
C MET A 138 -10.82 7.60 7.01
N ALA A 139 -9.61 7.63 7.58
CA ALA A 139 -9.42 7.96 8.99
C ALA A 139 -9.89 9.37 9.33
N THR A 140 -9.92 10.29 8.37
CA THR A 140 -10.23 11.70 8.65
C THR A 140 -11.67 11.91 9.10
N ASP A 141 -12.64 11.16 8.56
CA ASP A 141 -14.02 11.18 9.06
C ASP A 141 -14.12 10.60 10.47
N VAL A 142 -13.43 9.49 10.73
CA VAL A 142 -13.41 8.84 12.05
C VAL A 142 -12.85 9.79 13.10
N LEU A 143 -11.69 10.40 12.85
CA LEU A 143 -11.04 11.30 13.81
C LEU A 143 -11.81 12.61 13.99
N ALA A 144 -12.46 13.14 12.96
CA ALA A 144 -13.30 14.33 13.09
C ALA A 144 -14.52 14.06 14.01
N ARG A 145 -15.13 12.87 13.91
CA ARG A 145 -16.24 12.44 14.78
C ARG A 145 -15.78 12.21 16.21
N VAL A 146 -14.66 11.51 16.41
CA VAL A 146 -14.06 11.32 17.73
C VAL A 146 -13.75 12.67 18.40
N ALA A 147 -13.18 13.62 17.65
CA ALA A 147 -12.90 14.96 18.16
C ALA A 147 -14.16 15.79 18.48
N ALA A 148 -15.31 15.44 17.90
CA ALA A 148 -16.59 16.09 18.19
C ALA A 148 -17.27 15.56 19.45
N GLU A 149 -17.02 14.30 19.81
CA GLU A 149 -17.62 13.64 20.96
C GLU A 149 -16.75 13.70 22.22
N ARG A 150 -15.50 14.17 22.09
CA ARG A 150 -14.51 14.19 23.17
C ARG A 150 -13.88 15.56 23.40
N SER A 151 -13.91 16.04 24.65
CA SER A 151 -13.29 17.30 25.05
C SER A 151 -11.79 17.20 25.34
N ASP A 152 -11.25 16.00 25.48
CA ASP A 152 -9.84 15.72 25.73
C ASP A 152 -9.02 15.58 24.44
N ILE A 153 -9.53 16.05 23.30
CA ILE A 153 -8.91 15.93 21.99
C ILE A 153 -8.48 17.30 21.45
N GLY A 154 -7.26 17.36 20.94
CA GLY A 154 -6.74 18.53 20.22
C GLY A 154 -5.23 18.68 20.40
N PRO A 155 -4.48 19.10 19.36
CA PRO A 155 -4.90 19.48 17.99
C PRO A 155 -5.20 18.30 17.06
N VAL A 156 -5.89 18.58 15.94
CA VAL A 156 -6.23 17.59 14.90
C VAL A 156 -5.56 17.92 13.57
N VAL A 157 -4.98 16.90 12.89
CA VAL A 157 -4.36 16.99 11.56
C VAL A 157 -4.98 15.97 10.62
N LEU A 158 -5.63 16.42 9.55
CA LEU A 158 -6.32 15.56 8.59
C LEU A 158 -5.65 15.65 7.21
N LEU A 159 -5.17 14.52 6.71
CA LEU A 159 -4.49 14.37 5.42
C LEU A 159 -5.46 13.84 4.37
N SER A 160 -5.56 14.53 3.23
CA SER A 160 -6.49 14.21 2.13
C SER A 160 -7.91 13.98 2.67
N ALA A 161 -8.41 14.99 3.39
CA ALA A 161 -9.57 14.86 4.25
C ALA A 161 -10.87 14.67 3.47
N TYR A 162 -11.66 13.71 3.94
CA TYR A 162 -13.04 13.47 3.53
C TYR A 162 -13.86 13.21 4.79
N SER A 163 -14.62 14.20 5.22
CA SER A 163 -15.53 14.07 6.38
C SER A 163 -16.71 14.99 6.23
N GLN A 164 -17.86 14.59 6.75
CA GLN A 164 -19.04 15.45 6.92
C GLN A 164 -19.25 15.87 8.38
N ALA A 165 -18.38 15.43 9.29
CA ALA A 165 -18.48 15.72 10.72
C ALA A 165 -17.77 17.03 11.12
N ILE A 166 -17.03 17.64 10.20
CA ILE A 166 -16.41 18.95 10.41
C ILE A 166 -17.52 20.01 10.28
N THR A 167 -17.83 20.65 11.40
CA THR A 167 -18.80 21.75 11.52
C THR A 167 -18.04 23.06 11.75
N PRO A 168 -18.64 24.26 11.68
CA PRO A 168 -17.93 25.52 11.96
C PRO A 168 -17.21 25.55 13.32
N ASP A 169 -17.75 24.86 14.33
CA ASP A 169 -17.24 24.92 15.71
C ASP A 169 -16.30 23.77 16.08
N THR A 170 -16.19 22.72 15.25
CA THR A 170 -15.49 21.48 15.62
C THR A 170 -14.93 20.73 14.41
N PRO A 171 -13.69 20.18 14.48
CA PRO A 171 -12.72 20.33 15.57
C PRO A 171 -12.21 21.76 15.75
N ARG A 172 -11.94 22.17 16.99
CA ARG A 172 -11.53 23.54 17.32
C ARG A 172 -10.18 23.90 16.73
N THR A 173 -9.17 23.04 16.84
CA THR A 173 -7.82 23.28 16.32
C THR A 173 -7.51 22.27 15.22
N LEU A 174 -7.76 22.65 13.96
CA LEU A 174 -7.73 21.74 12.80
C LEU A 174 -6.76 22.20 11.70
N LEU A 175 -5.82 21.32 11.33
CA LEU A 175 -5.04 21.42 10.09
C LEU A 175 -5.58 20.44 9.05
N LEU A 176 -5.87 20.96 7.86
CA LEU A 176 -6.25 20.19 6.69
C LEU A 176 -5.12 20.25 5.66
N LEU A 177 -4.55 19.10 5.33
CA LEU A 177 -3.49 18.96 4.33
C LEU A 177 -4.02 18.20 3.13
N ALA A 178 -3.94 18.79 1.94
CA ALA A 178 -4.34 18.14 0.68
C ALA A 178 -3.17 18.12 -0.32
N GLY A 179 -3.06 17.05 -1.10
CA GLY A 179 -2.13 16.97 -2.21
C GLY A 179 -2.50 17.95 -3.31
N GLU A 180 -1.49 18.53 -3.96
CA GLU A 180 -1.67 19.48 -5.07
C GLU A 180 -2.54 18.92 -6.21
N TRP A 181 -2.47 17.60 -6.45
CA TRP A 181 -3.23 16.94 -7.52
C TRP A 181 -4.62 16.45 -7.06
N GLU A 182 -5.01 16.71 -5.81
CA GLU A 182 -6.30 16.31 -5.24
C GLU A 182 -7.33 17.44 -5.32
N GLN A 183 -7.60 17.97 -6.51
CA GLN A 183 -8.36 19.22 -6.70
C GLN A 183 -9.65 19.32 -5.87
N GLY A 184 -10.46 18.26 -5.84
CA GLY A 184 -11.70 18.23 -5.05
C GLY A 184 -11.47 18.26 -3.53
N LEU A 185 -10.52 17.48 -3.02
CA LEU A 185 -10.20 17.44 -1.58
C LEU A 185 -9.47 18.71 -1.13
N ARG A 186 -8.66 19.31 -2.01
CA ARG A 186 -8.01 20.60 -1.80
C ARG A 186 -9.03 21.73 -1.70
N ALA A 187 -10.02 21.77 -2.60
CA ALA A 187 -11.11 22.72 -2.52
C ALA A 187 -11.92 22.56 -1.22
N ALA A 188 -12.28 21.32 -0.88
CA ALA A 188 -13.00 21.02 0.37
C ALA A 188 -12.21 21.44 1.62
N ALA A 189 -10.89 21.20 1.66
CA ALA A 189 -10.03 21.65 2.75
C ALA A 189 -10.07 23.18 2.92
N LEU A 190 -10.01 23.92 1.80
CA LEU A 190 -10.11 25.38 1.82
C LEU A 190 -11.50 25.86 2.27
N ASP A 191 -12.56 25.19 1.83
CA ASP A 191 -13.93 25.51 2.25
C ASP A 191 -14.12 25.36 3.76
N TYR A 192 -13.49 24.35 4.38
CA TYR A 192 -13.49 24.22 5.84
C TYR A 192 -12.74 25.35 6.56
N ALA A 193 -11.65 25.88 6.01
CA ALA A 193 -11.01 27.08 6.56
C ALA A 193 -11.92 28.30 6.40
N ARG A 194 -12.64 28.40 5.27
CA ARG A 194 -13.57 29.50 4.98
C ARG A 194 -14.83 29.52 5.84
N GLN A 195 -15.20 28.40 6.46
CA GLN A 195 -16.24 28.38 7.49
C GLN A 195 -15.89 29.24 8.71
N VAL A 196 -14.60 29.44 9.00
CA VAL A 196 -14.11 30.30 10.08
C VAL A 196 -13.90 31.73 9.61
N MET A 197 -13.35 31.89 8.41
CA MET A 197 -13.03 33.20 7.82
C MET A 197 -13.27 33.15 6.30
N PRO A 198 -14.35 33.77 5.77
CA PRO A 198 -14.75 33.62 4.36
C PRO A 198 -13.65 33.95 3.33
N GLU A 199 -12.77 34.88 3.66
CA GLU A 199 -11.63 35.34 2.85
C GLU A 199 -10.36 34.47 3.00
N ALA A 200 -10.41 33.38 3.77
CA ALA A 200 -9.29 32.48 3.97
C ALA A 200 -8.70 31.99 2.64
N VAL A 201 -7.36 32.01 2.57
CA VAL A 201 -6.57 31.46 1.47
C VAL A 201 -5.71 30.28 1.93
N GLU A 202 -5.23 29.48 0.99
CA GLU A 202 -4.36 28.34 1.28
C GLU A 202 -3.06 28.79 1.98
N GLY A 203 -2.64 28.01 2.97
CA GLY A 203 -1.45 28.26 3.80
C GLY A 203 -1.67 29.29 4.92
N GLN A 204 -2.82 29.97 4.95
CA GLN A 204 -3.18 30.91 6.01
C GLN A 204 -3.76 30.16 7.21
N THR A 205 -3.26 30.48 8.41
CA THR A 205 -3.94 30.11 9.66
C THR A 205 -4.98 31.18 9.95
N VAL A 206 -6.24 30.77 10.10
CA VAL A 206 -7.38 31.64 10.43
C VAL A 206 -7.95 31.24 11.78
N THR A 207 -8.34 32.23 12.58
CA THR A 207 -8.90 32.03 13.91
C THR A 207 -10.12 32.92 14.10
N ALA A 208 -11.21 32.34 14.59
CA ALA A 208 -12.37 33.06 15.12
C ALA A 208 -12.76 32.40 16.44
N ASP A 209 -12.92 33.21 17.49
CA ASP A 209 -13.15 32.75 18.86
C ASP A 209 -12.14 31.66 19.29
N GLU A 210 -12.62 30.47 19.67
CA GLU A 210 -11.79 29.33 20.07
C GLU A 210 -11.44 28.38 18.92
N VAL A 211 -11.86 28.70 17.69
CA VAL A 211 -11.67 27.85 16.50
C VAL A 211 -10.52 28.38 15.66
N THR A 212 -9.51 27.55 15.44
CA THR A 212 -8.33 27.83 14.62
C THR A 212 -8.19 26.78 13.52
N ARG A 213 -8.11 27.23 12.27
CA ARG A 213 -8.00 26.37 11.08
C ARG A 213 -6.89 26.79 10.16
N ARG A 214 -6.37 25.81 9.43
CA ARG A 214 -5.47 26.03 8.29
C ARG A 214 -5.73 24.97 7.23
N ALA A 215 -5.87 25.40 5.99
CA ALA A 215 -5.83 24.53 4.82
C ALA A 215 -4.48 24.70 4.12
N GLU A 216 -3.69 23.65 3.97
CA GLU A 216 -2.36 23.72 3.36
C GLU A 216 -2.19 22.67 2.27
N VAL A 217 -1.46 23.04 1.21
CA VAL A 217 -1.25 22.19 0.04
C VAL A 217 0.13 21.53 0.08
N ALA A 218 0.15 20.22 -0.09
CA ALA A 218 1.36 19.44 -0.26
C ALA A 218 1.78 19.43 -1.74
N PRO A 219 2.94 20.01 -2.11
CA PRO A 219 3.34 20.15 -3.50
C PRO A 219 3.67 18.80 -4.14
N PHE A 220 3.36 18.64 -5.43
CA PHE A 220 3.62 17.44 -6.24
C PHE A 220 3.12 16.13 -5.62
N ALA A 221 2.00 16.19 -4.89
CA ALA A 221 1.45 15.05 -4.18
C ALA A 221 0.05 14.72 -4.70
N GLU A 222 -0.19 13.42 -4.85
CA GLU A 222 -1.52 12.82 -4.89
C GLU A 222 -1.84 12.13 -3.55
N HIS A 223 -3.01 11.47 -3.52
CA HIS A 223 -3.64 10.86 -2.36
C HIS A 223 -2.74 9.97 -1.50
N VAL A 224 -1.82 9.20 -2.10
CA VAL A 224 -0.92 8.29 -1.38
C VAL A 224 0.44 8.94 -1.10
N SER A 225 1.01 9.65 -2.07
CA SER A 225 2.33 10.29 -1.98
C SER A 225 2.39 11.45 -0.98
N ILE A 226 1.24 12.03 -0.59
CA ILE A 226 1.18 12.95 0.56
C ILE A 226 1.79 12.34 1.81
N LEU A 227 1.66 11.02 2.01
CA LEU A 227 2.25 10.29 3.14
C LEU A 227 3.78 10.37 3.17
N HIS A 228 4.39 10.62 2.02
CA HIS A 228 5.83 10.76 1.83
C HIS A 228 6.28 12.22 1.64
N ASN A 229 5.36 13.17 1.64
CA ASN A 229 5.65 14.57 1.36
C ASN A 229 6.30 15.27 2.56
N ARG A 230 7.48 15.86 2.34
CA ARG A 230 8.26 16.51 3.41
C ARG A 230 7.61 17.78 3.92
N ALA A 231 7.00 18.58 3.05
CA ALA A 231 6.32 19.81 3.43
C ALA A 231 5.09 19.50 4.28
N ALA A 232 4.28 18.51 3.89
CA ALA A 232 3.12 18.07 4.66
C ALA A 232 3.50 17.54 6.05
N ARG A 233 4.54 16.70 6.15
CA ARG A 233 5.06 16.20 7.43
C ARG A 233 5.58 17.32 8.33
N GLN A 234 6.29 18.30 7.76
CA GLN A 234 6.76 19.46 8.50
C GLN A 234 5.59 20.33 8.97
N ALA A 235 4.57 20.54 8.14
CA ALA A 235 3.38 21.31 8.49
C ALA A 235 2.62 20.66 9.65
N ALA A 236 2.41 19.34 9.60
CA ALA A 236 1.80 18.58 10.69
C ALA A 236 2.57 18.72 12.01
N LEU A 237 3.91 18.57 11.97
CA LEU A 237 4.74 18.76 13.16
C LEU A 237 4.62 20.19 13.72
N ARG A 238 4.74 21.22 12.88
CA ARG A 238 4.64 22.62 13.30
C ARG A 238 3.27 22.95 13.90
N TRP A 239 2.21 22.40 13.32
CA TRP A 239 0.86 22.60 13.83
C TRP A 239 0.68 22.02 15.22
N ILE A 240 1.17 20.79 15.41
CA ILE A 240 1.13 20.11 16.71
C ILE A 240 1.99 20.86 17.74
N ASP A 241 3.20 21.26 17.35
CA ASP A 241 4.09 22.08 18.18
C ASP A 241 3.44 23.39 18.62
N GLN A 242 2.85 24.14 17.67
CA GLN A 242 2.20 25.41 17.95
C GLN A 242 1.05 25.25 18.95
N ALA A 243 0.20 24.24 18.77
CA ALA A 243 -0.94 24.01 19.66
C ALA A 243 -0.54 23.68 21.10
N TYR A 244 0.58 22.97 21.29
CA TYR A 244 1.11 22.66 22.63
C TYR A 244 2.09 23.70 23.18
N GLY A 245 2.30 24.83 22.48
CA GLY A 245 3.29 25.84 22.88
C GLY A 245 4.73 25.31 22.88
N ARG A 246 5.02 24.32 22.05
CA ARG A 246 6.32 23.67 21.89
C ARG A 246 7.01 24.18 20.62
N HIS A 247 8.32 23.96 20.56
CA HIS A 247 9.09 24.19 19.34
C HIS A 247 10.18 23.12 19.23
N ALA A 248 10.04 22.20 18.29
CA ALA A 248 11.02 21.16 18.03
C ALA A 248 11.68 21.33 16.67
N GLU A 249 13.00 21.51 16.66
CA GLU A 249 13.78 21.46 15.43
C GLU A 249 14.07 20.01 15.04
N THR A 250 13.14 19.40 14.30
CA THR A 250 13.29 18.02 13.82
C THR A 250 13.46 17.97 12.30
N THR A 251 14.55 17.33 11.84
CA THR A 251 14.78 17.10 10.42
C THR A 251 13.78 16.12 9.82
N ILE A 252 13.07 16.54 8.77
CA ILE A 252 12.22 15.65 7.96
C ILE A 252 13.05 15.01 6.85
N TRP A 253 13.38 13.73 7.02
CA TRP A 253 14.17 12.93 6.07
C TRP A 253 13.39 12.64 4.77
N PRO A 254 14.07 12.58 3.62
CA PRO A 254 13.46 12.29 2.31
C PRO A 254 13.17 10.79 2.14
N THR A 255 12.39 10.19 3.05
CA THR A 255 12.20 8.73 3.09
C THR A 255 11.52 8.19 1.83
N GLY A 256 10.64 8.96 1.16
CA GLY A 256 10.01 8.54 -0.09
C GLY A 256 11.01 8.22 -1.20
N TRP A 257 11.97 9.13 -1.44
CA TRP A 257 13.04 8.91 -2.41
C TRP A 257 13.97 7.77 -2.02
N ALA A 258 14.25 7.61 -0.72
CA ALA A 258 15.04 6.49 -0.22
C ALA A 258 14.31 5.14 -0.41
N ILE A 259 12.99 5.06 -0.24
CA ILE A 259 12.21 3.85 -0.54
C ILE A 259 12.33 3.49 -2.03
N LEU A 260 12.14 4.47 -2.92
CA LEU A 260 12.28 4.25 -4.36
C LEU A 260 13.70 3.80 -4.73
N GLY A 261 14.71 4.42 -4.14
CA GLY A 261 16.12 4.04 -4.30
C GLY A 261 16.39 2.61 -3.82
N LEU A 262 15.90 2.24 -2.64
CA LEU A 262 16.04 0.89 -2.10
C LEU A 262 15.42 -0.15 -3.04
N PHE A 263 14.19 0.07 -3.48
CA PHE A 263 13.48 -0.87 -4.36
C PHE A 263 14.13 -0.96 -5.75
N ALA A 264 14.53 0.17 -6.33
CA ALA A 264 15.27 0.19 -7.58
C ALA A 264 16.60 -0.57 -7.44
N GLY A 265 17.34 -0.33 -6.35
CA GLY A 265 18.58 -1.02 -6.04
C GLY A 265 18.39 -2.54 -5.92
N LEU A 266 17.35 -2.99 -5.19
CA LEU A 266 17.00 -4.41 -5.05
C LEU A 266 16.62 -5.06 -6.40
N VAL A 267 15.88 -4.36 -7.25
CA VAL A 267 15.55 -4.88 -8.60
C VAL A 267 16.81 -4.96 -9.47
N LEU A 268 17.67 -3.94 -9.44
CA LEU A 268 18.87 -3.87 -10.27
C LEU A 268 19.94 -4.89 -9.86
N ILE A 269 20.20 -5.04 -8.55
CA ILE A 269 21.25 -5.95 -8.05
C ILE A 269 20.92 -7.42 -8.32
N PHE A 270 19.63 -7.78 -8.40
CA PHE A 270 19.22 -9.13 -8.76
C PHE A 270 19.78 -9.58 -10.11
N GLY A 271 19.96 -8.66 -11.07
CA GLY A 271 20.58 -8.95 -12.36
C GLY A 271 22.00 -9.50 -12.27
N SER A 272 22.72 -9.17 -11.19
CA SER A 272 24.07 -9.67 -10.90
C SER A 272 24.07 -10.97 -10.10
N ILE A 273 22.98 -11.28 -9.39
CA ILE A 273 22.82 -12.49 -8.58
C ILE A 273 22.24 -13.64 -9.41
N ALA A 274 21.29 -13.35 -10.30
CA ALA A 274 20.64 -14.35 -11.16
C ALA A 274 21.61 -15.25 -11.97
N PRO A 275 22.77 -14.77 -12.47
CA PRO A 275 23.76 -15.61 -13.16
C PRO A 275 24.42 -16.68 -12.28
N LEU A 276 24.33 -16.59 -10.95
CA LEU A 276 24.91 -17.59 -10.03
C LEU A 276 24.16 -18.92 -10.10
N VAL A 277 22.90 -18.91 -10.54
CA VAL A 277 22.13 -20.14 -10.77
C VAL A 277 22.51 -20.72 -12.13
N ARG A 278 22.88 -22.01 -12.15
CA ARG A 278 23.13 -22.74 -13.40
C ARG A 278 21.88 -22.67 -14.29
N GLY A 279 22.08 -22.18 -15.51
CA GLY A 279 20.99 -22.04 -16.46
C GLY A 279 20.47 -23.39 -16.94
N ILE A 280 19.17 -23.44 -17.22
CA ILE A 280 18.57 -24.51 -18.01
C ILE A 280 18.26 -23.87 -19.37
N GLU A 281 18.63 -24.53 -20.48
CA GLU A 281 18.29 -24.02 -21.80
C GLU A 281 16.78 -23.79 -21.92
N ALA A 282 16.39 -22.52 -22.04
CA ALA A 282 14.98 -22.12 -22.14
C ALA A 282 14.45 -22.45 -23.54
N THR A 283 13.63 -23.49 -23.64
CA THR A 283 13.04 -24.03 -24.88
C THR A 283 11.81 -23.26 -25.40
N SER A 284 11.46 -22.11 -24.83
CA SER A 284 10.27 -21.37 -25.25
C SER A 284 10.49 -20.68 -26.59
N GLY A 285 9.73 -21.10 -27.61
CA GLY A 285 9.67 -20.45 -28.93
C GLY A 285 9.02 -19.06 -28.86
N ARG A 286 9.22 -18.23 -29.90
CA ARG A 286 8.52 -16.95 -30.04
C ARG A 286 7.10 -17.18 -30.56
N LEU A 287 6.12 -16.49 -29.97
CA LEU A 287 4.73 -16.52 -30.43
C LEU A 287 4.53 -15.59 -31.63
N THR A 288 3.65 -16.00 -32.54
CA THR A 288 3.18 -15.18 -33.65
C THR A 288 2.24 -14.07 -33.17
N GLY A 289 2.05 -13.02 -33.97
CA GLY A 289 1.11 -11.94 -33.64
C GLY A 289 -0.32 -12.42 -33.40
N ARG A 290 -0.78 -13.41 -34.19
CA ARG A 290 -2.11 -14.04 -34.02
C ARG A 290 -2.23 -14.78 -32.68
N GLN A 291 -1.19 -15.50 -32.27
CA GLN A 291 -1.17 -16.18 -30.97
C GLN A 291 -1.18 -15.19 -29.81
N VAL A 292 -0.42 -14.09 -29.91
CA VAL A 292 -0.48 -13.02 -28.90
C VAL A 292 -1.87 -12.40 -28.84
N ALA A 293 -2.49 -12.09 -29.99
CA ALA A 293 -3.84 -11.55 -30.02
C ALA A 293 -4.87 -12.50 -29.38
N ALA A 294 -4.81 -13.81 -29.70
CA ALA A 294 -5.68 -14.81 -29.09
C ALA A 294 -5.46 -14.94 -27.58
N ALA A 295 -4.20 -14.98 -27.12
CA ALA A 295 -3.84 -15.07 -25.71
C ALA A 295 -4.17 -13.80 -24.91
N SER A 296 -4.35 -12.65 -25.59
CA SER A 296 -4.84 -11.42 -24.97
C SER A 296 -6.37 -11.35 -24.97
N LEU A 297 -7.01 -11.48 -26.13
CA LEU A 297 -8.44 -11.17 -26.31
C LEU A 297 -9.37 -12.23 -25.71
N LEU A 298 -9.08 -13.52 -25.91
CA LEU A 298 -9.95 -14.59 -25.41
C LEU A 298 -10.12 -14.57 -23.89
N PRO A 299 -9.03 -14.60 -23.08
CA PRO A 299 -9.19 -14.58 -21.62
C PRO A 299 -9.80 -13.26 -21.12
N THR A 300 -9.57 -12.14 -21.81
CA THR A 300 -10.18 -10.83 -21.48
C THR A 300 -11.71 -10.85 -21.53
N LEU A 301 -12.28 -11.63 -22.45
CA LEU A 301 -13.73 -11.78 -22.57
C LEU A 301 -14.26 -12.91 -21.69
N VAL A 302 -13.57 -14.06 -21.66
CA VAL A 302 -14.05 -15.25 -20.95
C VAL A 302 -13.98 -15.08 -19.43
N ALA A 303 -12.90 -14.51 -18.89
CA ALA A 303 -12.73 -14.38 -17.45
C ALA A 303 -13.86 -13.59 -16.75
N PRO A 304 -14.25 -12.38 -17.19
CA PRO A 304 -15.35 -11.65 -16.54
C PRO A 304 -16.70 -12.35 -16.75
N LEU A 305 -16.99 -12.91 -17.94
CA LEU A 305 -18.25 -13.59 -18.22
C LEU A 305 -18.47 -14.86 -17.37
N VAL A 306 -17.39 -15.52 -16.96
CA VAL A 306 -17.45 -16.70 -16.09
C VAL A 306 -17.36 -16.32 -14.61
N ALA A 307 -16.47 -15.40 -14.24
CA ALA A 307 -16.20 -15.09 -12.84
C ALA A 307 -17.30 -14.24 -12.18
N VAL A 308 -17.92 -13.31 -12.92
CA VAL A 308 -18.95 -12.41 -12.36
C VAL A 308 -20.18 -13.21 -11.87
N PRO A 309 -20.77 -14.13 -12.66
CA PRO A 309 -21.96 -14.86 -12.22
C PRO A 309 -21.72 -15.88 -11.09
N LEU A 310 -20.49 -16.38 -10.94
CA LEU A 310 -20.17 -17.45 -9.97
C LEU A 310 -19.79 -16.95 -8.58
N ASN A 311 -19.45 -15.67 -8.44
CA ASN A 311 -18.77 -15.07 -7.27
C ASN A 311 -19.15 -15.72 -5.92
N PRO A 312 -18.31 -16.64 -5.38
CA PRO A 312 -18.72 -17.57 -4.33
C PRO A 312 -18.75 -16.97 -2.92
N GLN A 313 -18.18 -15.78 -2.71
CA GLN A 313 -18.18 -15.04 -1.43
C GLN A 313 -17.72 -15.88 -0.21
N LEU A 314 -16.68 -16.72 -0.39
CA LEU A 314 -16.14 -17.59 0.66
C LEU A 314 -15.02 -16.92 1.45
N LEU A 315 -14.26 -16.02 0.83
CA LEU A 315 -13.13 -15.33 1.45
C LEU A 315 -13.60 -14.08 2.18
N PRO A 316 -13.21 -13.87 3.46
CA PRO A 316 -13.55 -12.67 4.22
C PRO A 316 -12.63 -11.52 3.83
N VAL A 317 -12.42 -11.30 2.54
CA VAL A 317 -11.57 -10.24 1.97
C VAL A 317 -12.31 -9.65 0.79
N LEU A 318 -12.40 -8.32 0.77
CA LEU A 318 -13.08 -7.60 -0.30
C LEU A 318 -12.57 -8.04 -1.67
N VAL A 319 -13.49 -8.59 -2.47
CA VAL A 319 -13.28 -9.01 -3.86
C VAL A 319 -12.25 -10.14 -4.07
N ALA A 320 -11.77 -10.79 -3.00
CA ALA A 320 -10.74 -11.82 -3.13
C ALA A 320 -11.24 -13.08 -3.86
N ASP A 321 -12.46 -13.55 -3.56
CA ASP A 321 -13.07 -14.70 -4.25
C ASP A 321 -13.13 -14.49 -5.76
N TYR A 322 -13.72 -13.34 -6.13
CA TYR A 322 -13.83 -12.93 -7.51
C TYR A 322 -12.45 -12.85 -8.18
N LEU A 323 -11.48 -12.21 -7.52
CA LEU A 323 -10.15 -12.05 -8.09
C LEU A 323 -9.42 -13.39 -8.25
N ALA A 324 -9.52 -14.29 -7.27
CA ALA A 324 -8.96 -15.64 -7.37
C ALA A 324 -9.55 -16.40 -8.56
N LEU A 325 -10.88 -16.39 -8.70
CA LEU A 325 -11.57 -17.03 -9.81
C LEU A 325 -11.23 -16.39 -11.16
N HIS A 326 -11.19 -15.07 -11.23
CA HIS A 326 -10.84 -14.33 -12.45
C HIS A 326 -9.42 -14.65 -12.89
N LEU A 327 -8.44 -14.65 -11.97
CA LEU A 327 -7.06 -15.06 -12.24
C LEU A 327 -7.00 -16.52 -12.71
N ALA A 328 -7.75 -17.43 -12.05
CA ALA A 328 -7.81 -18.84 -12.44
C ALA A 328 -8.34 -19.00 -13.86
N VAL A 329 -9.50 -18.44 -14.19
CA VAL A 329 -10.10 -18.56 -15.53
C VAL A 329 -9.19 -17.92 -16.58
N PHE A 330 -8.69 -16.71 -16.33
CA PHE A 330 -7.80 -16.00 -17.24
C PHE A 330 -6.52 -16.82 -17.52
N GLY A 331 -5.88 -17.32 -16.46
CA GLY A 331 -4.68 -18.15 -16.55
C GLY A 331 -4.92 -19.49 -17.23
N LEU A 332 -6.00 -20.21 -16.87
CA LEU A 332 -6.33 -21.51 -17.45
C LEU A 332 -6.66 -21.42 -18.94
N VAL A 333 -7.37 -20.38 -19.39
CA VAL A 333 -7.60 -20.13 -20.82
C VAL A 333 -6.26 -19.94 -21.54
N GLN A 334 -5.35 -19.15 -20.99
CA GLN A 334 -4.02 -18.97 -21.58
C GLN A 334 -3.20 -20.26 -21.59
N LEU A 335 -3.23 -21.05 -20.51
CA LEU A 335 -2.55 -22.35 -20.44
C LEU A 335 -3.12 -23.36 -21.45
N ALA A 336 -4.44 -23.36 -21.66
CA ALA A 336 -5.08 -24.17 -22.68
C ALA A 336 -4.60 -23.79 -24.09
N LEU A 337 -4.50 -22.49 -24.39
CA LEU A 337 -3.96 -22.00 -25.66
C LEU A 337 -2.47 -22.38 -25.84
N ILE A 338 -1.64 -22.21 -24.81
CA ILE A 338 -0.23 -22.64 -24.79
C ILE A 338 -0.13 -24.14 -25.10
N ARG A 339 -0.97 -24.95 -24.46
CA ARG A 339 -1.02 -26.41 -24.64
C ARG A 339 -1.50 -26.80 -26.04
N TRP A 340 -2.47 -26.07 -26.58
CA TRP A 340 -2.98 -26.23 -27.94
C TRP A 340 -1.91 -25.93 -28.99
N TRP A 341 -1.13 -24.86 -28.79
CA TRP A 341 -0.01 -24.49 -29.66
C TRP A 341 1.25 -25.33 -29.44
N ARG A 342 1.20 -26.32 -28.54
CA ARG A 342 2.33 -27.22 -28.19
C ARG A 342 3.59 -26.45 -27.80
N VAL A 343 3.43 -25.31 -27.13
CA VAL A 343 4.55 -24.51 -26.63
C VAL A 343 5.24 -25.30 -25.50
N SER A 344 6.55 -25.49 -25.62
CA SER A 344 7.34 -26.21 -24.63
C SER A 344 7.29 -25.51 -23.27
N VAL A 345 6.82 -26.24 -22.25
CA VAL A 345 6.74 -25.78 -20.86
C VAL A 345 8.13 -25.79 -20.19
N GLY A 346 9.03 -26.66 -20.66
CA GLY A 346 10.35 -26.85 -20.06
C GLY A 346 10.31 -27.56 -18.70
N ARG A 347 11.47 -27.69 -18.05
CA ARG A 347 11.60 -28.23 -16.69
C ARG A 347 11.66 -27.11 -15.67
N ILE A 348 11.23 -27.40 -14.44
CA ILE A 348 11.40 -26.48 -13.31
C ILE A 348 12.86 -26.50 -12.83
N SER A 349 13.46 -25.32 -12.69
CA SER A 349 14.72 -25.15 -11.97
C SER A 349 14.44 -24.84 -10.50
N MET A 350 14.60 -25.83 -9.62
CA MET A 350 14.42 -25.64 -8.17
C MET A 350 15.34 -24.56 -7.59
N PRO A 351 16.65 -24.47 -7.96
CA PRO A 351 17.50 -23.41 -7.45
C PRO A 351 17.03 -22.01 -7.87
N ALA A 352 16.53 -21.84 -9.10
CA ALA A 352 16.00 -20.55 -9.55
C ALA A 352 14.69 -20.20 -8.86
N PHE A 353 13.82 -21.18 -8.63
CA PHE A 353 12.58 -21.01 -7.88
C PHE A 353 12.87 -20.55 -6.45
N VAL A 354 13.76 -21.24 -5.73
CA VAL A 354 14.14 -20.90 -4.35
C VAL A 354 14.82 -19.53 -4.28
N LEU A 355 15.75 -19.23 -5.19
CA LEU A 355 16.42 -17.93 -5.23
C LEU A 355 15.41 -16.80 -5.45
N LEU A 356 14.53 -16.95 -6.45
CA LEU A 356 13.55 -15.93 -6.78
C LEU A 356 12.54 -15.73 -5.65
N LEU A 357 12.01 -16.82 -5.09
CA LEU A 357 11.07 -16.74 -3.97
C LEU A 357 11.73 -16.08 -2.75
N GLY A 358 12.94 -16.49 -2.40
CA GLY A 358 13.72 -15.87 -1.32
C GLY A 358 14.02 -14.38 -1.58
N TRP A 359 14.30 -14.01 -2.83
CA TRP A 359 14.48 -12.61 -3.22
C TRP A 359 13.19 -11.80 -3.06
N CYS A 360 12.05 -12.36 -3.47
CA CYS A 360 10.76 -11.74 -3.27
C CYS A 360 10.41 -11.62 -1.78
N CYS A 361 10.75 -12.59 -0.95
CA CYS A 361 10.63 -12.48 0.51
C CYS A 361 11.47 -11.33 1.07
N LEU A 362 12.73 -11.20 0.65
CA LEU A 362 13.61 -10.09 1.07
C LEU A 362 13.03 -8.73 0.66
N PHE A 363 12.53 -8.62 -0.57
CA PHE A 363 11.83 -7.42 -1.03
C PHE A 363 10.58 -7.14 -0.19
N GLY A 364 9.79 -8.18 0.11
CA GLY A 364 8.61 -8.11 0.96
C GLY A 364 8.92 -7.63 2.38
N VAL A 365 10.04 -8.06 2.97
CA VAL A 365 10.52 -7.56 4.28
C VAL A 365 10.86 -6.07 4.23
N ALA A 366 11.51 -5.61 3.15
CA ALA A 366 11.79 -4.19 2.98
C ALA A 366 10.50 -3.37 2.79
N LEU A 367 9.53 -3.90 2.03
CA LEU A 367 8.22 -3.28 1.83
C LEU A 367 7.44 -3.19 3.15
N ASP A 368 7.39 -4.29 3.91
CA ASP A 368 6.75 -4.36 5.23
C ASP A 368 7.37 -3.37 6.21
N ARG A 369 8.70 -3.25 6.22
CA ARG A 369 9.40 -2.37 7.16
C ARG A 369 9.18 -0.89 6.87
N TYR A 370 9.20 -0.47 5.60
CA TYR A 370 9.32 0.95 5.25
C TYR A 370 8.09 1.58 4.58
N VAL A 371 7.12 0.79 4.10
CA VAL A 371 6.03 1.30 3.26
C VAL A 371 4.67 0.93 3.82
N ALA A 372 4.33 -0.36 3.83
CA ALA A 372 2.99 -0.83 4.17
C ALA A 372 3.07 -2.27 4.64
N ASN A 373 2.12 -2.73 5.45
CA ASN A 373 2.06 -4.12 5.88
C ASN A 373 2.16 -5.07 4.68
N PHE A 374 3.18 -5.92 4.70
CA PHE A 374 3.36 -6.96 3.71
C PHE A 374 3.64 -8.32 4.36
N TRP A 375 3.47 -8.40 5.68
CA TRP A 375 3.62 -9.63 6.44
C TRP A 375 2.27 -10.28 6.72
N PRO A 376 2.11 -11.60 6.49
CA PRO A 376 0.87 -12.30 6.78
C PRO A 376 0.68 -12.52 8.27
N THR A 377 -0.53 -12.27 8.76
CA THR A 377 -1.00 -12.77 10.06
C THR A 377 -1.45 -14.23 9.92
N PRO A 378 -1.57 -15.00 11.03
CA PRO A 378 -1.99 -16.40 10.97
C PRO A 378 -3.29 -16.63 10.19
N GLY A 379 -4.27 -15.73 10.35
CA GLY A 379 -5.55 -15.79 9.64
C GLY A 379 -5.45 -15.53 8.13
N ARG A 380 -4.32 -15.03 7.61
CA ARG A 380 -4.13 -14.75 6.18
C ARG A 380 -3.52 -15.91 5.40
N PHE A 381 -2.93 -16.92 6.04
CA PHE A 381 -2.29 -18.03 5.31
C PHE A 381 -3.26 -18.83 4.44
N TRP A 382 -4.46 -19.10 4.92
CA TRP A 382 -5.47 -19.83 4.16
C TRP A 382 -6.03 -18.99 3.00
N ILE A 383 -6.15 -17.67 3.18
CA ILE A 383 -6.52 -16.73 2.12
C ILE A 383 -5.46 -16.74 1.02
N ILE A 384 -4.19 -16.66 1.40
CA ILE A 384 -3.06 -16.74 0.46
C ILE A 384 -3.08 -18.08 -0.28
N ALA A 385 -3.35 -19.19 0.41
CA ALA A 385 -3.47 -20.51 -0.21
C ALA A 385 -4.62 -20.57 -1.22
N ALA A 386 -5.79 -20.01 -0.90
CA ALA A 386 -6.92 -19.92 -1.82
C ALA A 386 -6.60 -19.04 -3.03
N MET A 387 -6.01 -17.86 -2.82
CA MET A 387 -5.57 -16.96 -3.89
C MET A 387 -4.52 -17.61 -4.80
N ALA A 388 -3.66 -18.49 -4.26
CA ALA A 388 -2.66 -19.20 -5.05
C ALA A 388 -3.29 -20.12 -6.11
N LEU A 389 -4.48 -20.65 -5.88
CA LEU A 389 -5.20 -21.49 -6.86
C LEU A 389 -5.47 -20.74 -8.18
N GLY A 390 -5.66 -19.42 -8.12
CA GLY A 390 -5.81 -18.56 -9.30
C GLY A 390 -4.50 -17.88 -9.73
N ALA A 391 -3.74 -17.33 -8.78
CA ALA A 391 -2.54 -16.56 -9.07
C ALA A 391 -1.41 -17.41 -9.68
N VAL A 392 -1.28 -18.68 -9.29
CA VAL A 392 -0.25 -19.59 -9.82
C VAL A 392 -0.49 -19.92 -11.30
N PRO A 393 -1.63 -20.47 -11.73
CA PRO A 393 -1.86 -20.73 -13.15
C PRO A 393 -1.77 -19.46 -13.99
N PHE A 394 -2.25 -18.33 -13.47
CA PHE A 394 -2.11 -17.03 -14.11
C PHE A 394 -0.64 -16.62 -14.34
N MET A 395 0.19 -16.64 -13.30
CA MET A 395 1.59 -16.22 -13.42
C MET A 395 2.47 -17.22 -14.17
N VAL A 396 2.11 -18.51 -14.16
CA VAL A 396 2.73 -19.51 -15.05
C VAL A 396 2.43 -19.18 -16.51
N ALA A 397 1.18 -18.86 -16.85
CA ALA A 397 0.81 -18.41 -18.18
C ALA A 397 1.54 -17.11 -18.57
N ASP A 398 1.50 -16.06 -17.74
CA ASP A 398 2.21 -14.79 -17.98
C ASP A 398 3.70 -15.04 -18.21
N SER A 399 4.35 -15.83 -17.35
CA SER A 399 5.79 -16.11 -17.47
C SER A 399 6.12 -16.84 -18.77
N MET A 400 5.28 -17.77 -19.23
CA MET A 400 5.47 -18.47 -20.50
C MET A 400 5.26 -17.56 -21.72
N LEU A 401 4.19 -16.76 -21.72
CA LEU A 401 3.84 -15.88 -22.85
C LEU A 401 4.79 -14.70 -22.98
N THR A 402 5.30 -14.17 -21.85
CA THR A 402 6.09 -12.93 -21.83
C THR A 402 7.60 -13.15 -21.90
N LEU A 403 8.11 -14.37 -21.68
CA LEU A 403 9.54 -14.65 -21.52
C LEU A 403 10.38 -14.07 -22.67
N ARG A 404 10.05 -14.43 -23.90
CA ARG A 404 10.71 -13.99 -25.14
C ARG A 404 9.93 -12.93 -25.92
N ALA A 405 8.86 -12.40 -25.34
CA ALA A 405 8.03 -11.38 -25.97
C ALA A 405 8.71 -10.01 -26.01
N GLY A 406 8.43 -9.25 -27.07
CA GLY A 406 8.83 -7.85 -27.19
C GLY A 406 8.12 -6.96 -26.17
N LEU A 407 8.51 -5.68 -26.05
CA LEU A 407 7.86 -4.75 -25.12
C LEU A 407 6.36 -4.60 -25.42
N LEU A 408 5.99 -4.33 -26.68
CA LEU A 408 4.58 -4.14 -27.08
C LEU A 408 3.72 -5.39 -26.82
N GLN A 409 4.25 -6.58 -27.08
CA GLN A 409 3.54 -7.84 -26.81
C GLN A 409 3.29 -8.03 -25.30
N ARG A 410 4.27 -7.68 -24.45
CA ARG A 410 4.10 -7.76 -22.99
C ARG A 410 3.08 -6.74 -22.48
N LEU A 411 3.11 -5.52 -23.02
CA LEU A 411 2.12 -4.50 -22.71
C LEU A 411 0.72 -4.94 -23.15
N ALA A 412 0.59 -5.57 -24.33
CA ALA A 412 -0.68 -6.10 -24.80
C ALA A 412 -1.21 -7.24 -23.90
N LEU A 413 -0.36 -8.20 -23.52
CA LEU A 413 -0.76 -9.34 -22.68
C LEU A 413 -1.17 -8.90 -21.26
N ARG A 414 -0.41 -8.01 -20.64
CA ARG A 414 -0.70 -7.53 -19.28
C ARG A 414 -1.78 -6.45 -19.25
N GLY A 415 -1.84 -5.61 -20.29
CA GLY A 415 -2.91 -4.64 -20.48
C GLY A 415 -4.26 -5.31 -20.74
N ALA A 416 -4.28 -6.46 -21.42
CA ALA A 416 -5.47 -7.27 -21.60
C ALA A 416 -6.05 -7.76 -20.26
N PHE A 417 -5.20 -8.17 -19.32
CA PHE A 417 -5.65 -8.51 -17.96
C PHE A 417 -6.28 -7.30 -17.23
N LEU A 418 -5.67 -6.12 -17.30
CA LEU A 418 -6.24 -4.91 -16.69
C LEU A 418 -7.57 -4.51 -17.35
N LEU A 419 -7.67 -4.64 -18.67
CA LEU A 419 -8.92 -4.43 -19.40
C LEU A 419 -9.99 -5.44 -18.97
N SER A 420 -9.62 -6.70 -18.76
CA SER A 420 -10.49 -7.77 -18.26
C SER A 420 -11.09 -7.44 -16.88
N LEU A 421 -10.28 -6.87 -15.98
CA LEU A 421 -10.78 -6.36 -14.70
C LEU A 421 -11.72 -5.16 -14.90
N GLY A 422 -11.40 -4.23 -15.82
CA GLY A 422 -12.28 -3.11 -16.14
C GLY A 422 -13.63 -3.55 -16.70
N LEU A 423 -13.65 -4.56 -17.57
CA LEU A 423 -14.89 -5.17 -18.09
C LEU A 423 -15.70 -5.84 -16.98
N ALA A 424 -15.04 -6.48 -16.02
CA ALA A 424 -15.73 -7.04 -14.86
C ALA A 424 -16.45 -5.97 -14.04
N VAL A 425 -15.76 -4.86 -13.75
CA VAL A 425 -16.35 -3.73 -13.04
C VAL A 425 -17.52 -3.12 -13.83
N ALA A 426 -17.44 -3.11 -15.17
CA ALA A 426 -18.56 -2.65 -15.99
C ALA A 426 -19.79 -3.58 -15.92
N LEU A 427 -19.59 -4.89 -15.70
CA LEU A 427 -20.68 -5.86 -15.54
C LEU A 427 -21.33 -5.83 -14.16
N ASP A 428 -20.54 -5.59 -13.10
CA ASP A 428 -21.02 -5.47 -11.73
C ASP A 428 -20.28 -4.33 -11.01
N PHE A 429 -20.72 -3.10 -11.25
CA PHE A 429 -20.06 -1.92 -10.71
C PHE A 429 -20.17 -1.86 -9.19
N GLN A 430 -21.32 -2.22 -8.63
CA GLN A 430 -21.56 -2.13 -7.19
C GLN A 430 -20.73 -3.14 -6.41
N GLY A 431 -20.65 -4.39 -6.86
CA GLY A 431 -19.90 -5.45 -6.18
C GLY A 431 -18.40 -5.38 -6.40
N LEU A 432 -17.94 -4.89 -7.56
CA LEU A 432 -16.54 -5.01 -7.98
C LEU A 432 -15.78 -3.69 -8.08
N PHE A 433 -16.38 -2.55 -7.72
CA PHE A 433 -15.73 -1.23 -7.77
C PHE A 433 -14.32 -1.22 -7.15
N PHE A 434 -14.12 -1.93 -6.03
CA PHE A 434 -12.83 -2.03 -5.35
C PHE A 434 -11.72 -2.68 -6.21
N LEU A 435 -12.04 -3.40 -7.30
CA LEU A 435 -11.05 -3.89 -8.25
C LEU A 435 -10.24 -2.77 -8.91
N LEU A 436 -10.84 -1.58 -9.06
CA LEU A 436 -10.15 -0.43 -9.66
C LEU A 436 -8.92 -0.02 -8.82
N MET A 437 -8.99 -0.19 -7.49
CA MET A 437 -7.87 0.09 -6.59
C MET A 437 -6.70 -0.91 -6.75
N ILE A 438 -6.96 -2.08 -7.36
CA ILE A 438 -5.95 -3.14 -7.54
C ILE A 438 -5.04 -2.83 -8.74
N ALA A 439 -5.53 -2.07 -9.73
CA ALA A 439 -4.80 -1.85 -10.98
C ALA A 439 -3.40 -1.24 -10.77
N PRO A 440 -3.22 -0.17 -9.96
CA PRO A 440 -1.89 0.37 -9.66
C PRO A 440 -0.97 -0.64 -8.96
N VAL A 441 -1.52 -1.44 -8.03
CA VAL A 441 -0.76 -2.48 -7.30
C VAL A 441 -0.25 -3.54 -8.26
N VAL A 442 -1.09 -4.00 -9.19
CA VAL A 442 -0.70 -4.97 -10.23
C VAL A 442 0.35 -4.41 -11.19
N LEU A 443 0.24 -3.13 -11.57
CA LEU A 443 1.25 -2.46 -12.39
C LEU A 443 2.61 -2.41 -11.67
N LEU A 444 2.62 -2.01 -10.40
CA LEU A 444 3.83 -2.01 -9.57
C LEU A 444 4.39 -3.43 -9.38
N PHE A 445 3.52 -4.42 -9.18
CA PHE A 445 3.90 -5.82 -9.10
C PHE A 445 4.64 -6.28 -10.36
N TYR A 446 4.12 -5.94 -11.55
CA TYR A 446 4.77 -6.27 -12.81
C TYR A 446 6.09 -5.54 -13.02
N LEU A 447 6.18 -4.27 -12.59
CA LEU A 447 7.39 -3.47 -12.71
C LEU A 447 8.52 -4.03 -11.83
N VAL A 448 8.19 -4.44 -10.60
CA VAL A 448 9.17 -4.95 -9.63
C VAL A 448 9.39 -6.45 -9.82
N PHE A 449 8.40 -7.25 -9.43
CA PHE A 449 8.52 -8.70 -9.38
C PHE A 449 8.53 -9.31 -10.78
N GLY A 450 7.74 -8.76 -11.71
CA GLY A 450 7.75 -9.20 -13.11
C GLY A 450 9.11 -8.96 -13.80
N THR A 451 9.85 -7.91 -13.44
CA THR A 451 11.19 -7.65 -13.98
C THR A 451 12.21 -8.65 -13.46
N VAL A 452 12.23 -8.87 -12.14
CA VAL A 452 13.12 -9.86 -11.48
C VAL A 452 12.80 -11.28 -11.98
N GLY A 453 11.53 -11.64 -12.03
CA GLY A 453 11.08 -12.94 -12.53
C GLY A 453 11.44 -13.17 -14.00
N ARG A 454 11.35 -12.15 -14.86
CA ARG A 454 11.82 -12.27 -16.25
C ARG A 454 13.32 -12.54 -16.34
N VAL A 455 14.13 -11.88 -15.51
CA VAL A 455 15.59 -12.13 -15.46
C VAL A 455 15.87 -13.57 -15.06
N ALA A 456 15.19 -14.08 -14.03
CA ALA A 456 15.30 -15.48 -13.62
C ALA A 456 14.80 -16.45 -14.71
N GLY A 457 13.66 -16.15 -15.32
CA GLY A 457 13.03 -16.98 -16.34
C GLY A 457 13.86 -17.12 -17.63
N LEU A 458 14.55 -16.06 -18.04
CA LEU A 458 15.44 -16.10 -19.21
C LEU A 458 16.66 -17.00 -18.97
N ARG A 459 17.02 -17.28 -17.72
CA ARG A 459 18.14 -18.14 -17.33
C ARG A 459 17.72 -19.57 -17.04
N ALA A 460 16.56 -19.75 -16.42
CA ALA A 460 16.19 -21.02 -15.80
C ALA A 460 14.84 -21.58 -16.29
N GLY A 461 14.23 -20.95 -17.29
CA GLY A 461 12.93 -21.32 -17.84
C GLY A 461 11.75 -20.61 -17.16
N PRO A 462 10.58 -20.58 -17.82
CA PRO A 462 9.44 -19.79 -17.37
C PRO A 462 8.73 -20.38 -16.15
N LEU A 463 8.79 -21.70 -15.93
CA LEU A 463 8.07 -22.37 -14.84
C LEU A 463 8.51 -21.92 -13.45
N ALA A 464 9.81 -21.86 -13.19
CA ALA A 464 10.33 -21.42 -11.89
C ALA A 464 9.90 -19.99 -11.58
N SER A 465 9.95 -19.10 -12.58
CA SER A 465 9.45 -17.73 -12.47
C SER A 465 7.95 -17.69 -12.22
N GLY A 466 7.16 -18.39 -13.02
CA GLY A 466 5.70 -18.38 -12.93
C GLY A 466 5.18 -18.90 -11.60
N LEU A 467 5.76 -19.99 -11.09
CA LEU A 467 5.40 -20.55 -9.78
C LEU A 467 5.77 -19.58 -8.65
N ALA A 468 7.00 -19.06 -8.62
CA ALA A 468 7.43 -18.14 -7.57
C ALA A 468 6.60 -16.85 -7.59
N LEU A 469 6.42 -16.24 -8.78
CA LEU A 469 5.63 -15.02 -8.90
C LEU A 469 4.14 -15.26 -8.63
N GLY A 470 3.60 -16.44 -8.95
CA GLY A 470 2.24 -16.81 -8.61
C GLY A 470 2.00 -16.85 -7.11
N LEU A 471 2.93 -17.46 -6.36
CA LEU A 471 2.90 -17.46 -4.90
C LEU A 471 3.08 -16.05 -4.32
N VAL A 472 3.97 -15.24 -4.88
CA VAL A 472 4.20 -13.86 -4.43
C VAL A 472 3.01 -12.95 -4.75
N LEU A 473 2.33 -13.17 -5.88
CA LEU A 473 1.09 -12.46 -6.21
C LEU A 473 -0.03 -12.84 -5.23
N ALA A 474 -0.22 -14.14 -4.95
CA ALA A 474 -1.16 -14.61 -3.95
C ALA A 474 -0.88 -14.02 -2.56
N TRP A 475 0.39 -13.98 -2.16
CA TRP A 475 0.84 -13.32 -0.94
C TRP A 475 0.46 -11.83 -0.97
N ALA A 476 0.92 -11.09 -1.97
CA ALA A 476 0.70 -9.64 -2.08
C ALA A 476 -0.79 -9.28 -1.97
N LEU A 477 -1.66 -10.00 -2.69
CA LEU A 477 -3.10 -9.79 -2.64
C LEU A 477 -3.66 -10.21 -1.27
N GLY A 478 -3.26 -11.37 -0.74
CA GLY A 478 -3.76 -11.89 0.54
C GLY A 478 -3.40 -11.05 1.78
N VAL A 479 -2.36 -10.22 1.72
CA VAL A 479 -1.94 -9.34 2.85
C VAL A 479 -2.33 -7.88 2.70
N SER A 480 -2.57 -7.41 1.47
CA SER A 480 -2.83 -5.99 1.22
C SER A 480 -4.32 -5.64 1.32
N PHE A 481 -5.21 -6.58 0.96
CA PHE A 481 -6.64 -6.29 1.00
C PHE A 481 -7.23 -6.38 2.40
N PRO A 482 -8.17 -5.49 2.73
CA PRO A 482 -8.83 -5.54 4.01
C PRO A 482 -9.68 -6.79 4.18
N LEU A 483 -9.67 -7.34 5.39
CA LEU A 483 -10.60 -8.38 5.82
C LEU A 483 -11.97 -7.75 6.04
N PHE A 484 -13.01 -8.38 5.51
CA PHE A 484 -14.39 -7.91 5.58
C PHE A 484 -15.32 -9.09 5.88
N ALA A 485 -16.21 -8.90 6.84
CA ALA A 485 -17.30 -9.82 7.16
C ALA A 485 -18.63 -9.09 6.87
N PRO A 486 -19.45 -9.63 5.94
CA PRO A 486 -20.73 -9.01 5.57
C PRO A 486 -21.74 -8.95 6.72
#